data_AF-A0A9P6WZM3-F1
#
_entry.id   AF-A0A9P6WZM3-F1
#
_cell.length_a   1.000
_cell.length_b   1.000
_cell.length_c   1.000
_cell.angle_alpha   90.00
_cell.angle_beta   90.00
_cell.angle_gamma   90.00
#
_symmetry.space_group_name_H-M   'P 1'
#
loop_
_entity.id
_entity.type
_entity.pdbx_description
1 polymer ?
#
loop_
_entity_poly.entity_id
_entity_poly.type
_entity_poly.pdbx_seq_one_letter_code
_entity_poly.pdbx_strand_id
1 'polypeptide(L)'
;MPKIRTQRTKRPPEGFDEIEPTLEDFARKMRDVENESHEGKRVVESTWPVFRIHHQRSRYIYDLYYKRKIISRDLYDYLIKNKYADANLIAKWKKPGFEKLCCLRCIQPKDTNFGTTCICRVPKEKLGEDRKQVIRRKVIAIGKMSRVYTVLKEHPELVNQLKALSLNGKIPIGILAQGEKGIKEAIIEYTIAKSKLSSKPAKEQKDHLSASYNCPTPNYKITMGSREEHV
;
A
#
# COMPACT_ATOMS: atom_id res chain seq x y z
N MET A 1 -12.43 -16.59 8.34
CA MET A 1 -13.46 -16.82 7.28
C MET A 1 -14.87 -16.81 7.86
N PRO A 2 -15.92 -16.60 7.02
CA PRO A 2 -17.30 -16.79 7.45
C PRO A 2 -17.56 -18.24 7.87
N LYS A 3 -18.59 -18.46 8.67
CA LYS A 3 -18.98 -19.80 9.12
C LYS A 3 -19.48 -20.64 7.93
N ILE A 4 -19.04 -21.89 7.85
CA ILE A 4 -19.46 -22.83 6.80
C ILE A 4 -20.99 -23.02 6.86
N ARG A 5 -21.67 -22.84 5.72
CA ARG A 5 -23.10 -23.12 5.57
C ARG A 5 -23.32 -24.63 5.64
N THR A 6 -24.24 -25.06 6.50
CA THR A 6 -24.64 -26.48 6.66
C THR A 6 -26.15 -26.58 6.57
N GLN A 7 -26.72 -27.78 6.50
CA GLN A 7 -28.18 -27.94 6.50
C GLN A 7 -28.86 -27.33 7.74
N ARG A 8 -28.12 -27.20 8.85
CA ARG A 8 -28.59 -26.58 10.10
C ARG A 8 -28.45 -25.06 10.12
N THR A 9 -27.78 -24.44 9.15
CA THR A 9 -27.67 -22.97 9.11
C THR A 9 -28.98 -22.36 8.65
N LYS A 10 -29.41 -21.31 9.37
CA LYS A 10 -30.61 -20.55 8.99
C LYS A 10 -30.45 -19.99 7.57
N ARG A 11 -31.55 -20.01 6.82
CA ARG A 11 -31.62 -19.38 5.49
C ARG A 11 -31.28 -17.89 5.60
N PRO A 12 -30.61 -17.33 4.59
CA PRO A 12 -30.30 -15.91 4.57
C PRO A 12 -31.60 -15.08 4.59
N PRO A 13 -31.64 -13.97 5.35
CA PRO A 13 -32.74 -13.01 5.31
C PRO A 13 -32.83 -12.27 3.97
N GLU A 14 -33.93 -11.55 3.76
CA GLU A 14 -34.17 -10.71 2.58
C GLU A 14 -33.05 -9.66 2.38
N GLY A 15 -32.67 -9.42 1.12
CA GLY A 15 -31.61 -8.48 0.75
C GLY A 15 -30.19 -9.04 0.86
N PHE A 16 -30.02 -10.34 1.19
CA PHE A 16 -28.71 -10.97 1.20
C PHE A 16 -28.12 -11.16 -0.21
N ASP A 17 -28.97 -11.43 -1.22
CA ASP A 17 -28.54 -11.74 -2.58
C ASP A 17 -27.77 -10.57 -3.26
N GLU A 18 -28.14 -9.33 -2.93
CA GLU A 18 -27.48 -8.13 -3.47
C GLU A 18 -26.06 -7.94 -2.92
N ILE A 19 -25.82 -8.34 -1.67
CA ILE A 19 -24.53 -8.17 -0.98
C ILE A 19 -23.62 -9.38 -1.14
N GLU A 20 -24.19 -10.57 -1.39
CA GLU A 20 -23.46 -11.84 -1.55
C GLU A 20 -22.25 -11.75 -2.48
N PRO A 21 -22.34 -11.24 -3.72
CA PRO A 21 -21.19 -11.22 -4.63
C PRO A 21 -20.01 -10.41 -4.07
N THR A 22 -20.29 -9.28 -3.43
CA THR A 22 -19.25 -8.45 -2.81
C THR A 22 -18.60 -9.13 -1.61
N LEU A 23 -19.36 -9.90 -0.82
CA LEU A 23 -18.85 -10.65 0.32
C LEU A 23 -18.02 -11.85 -0.13
N GLU A 24 -18.41 -12.51 -1.22
CA GLU A 24 -17.65 -13.58 -1.85
C GLU A 24 -16.33 -13.08 -2.43
N ASP A 25 -16.29 -11.89 -3.01
CA ASP A 25 -15.07 -11.25 -3.47
C ASP A 25 -14.08 -11.03 -2.32
N PHE A 26 -14.54 -10.58 -1.15
CA PHE A 26 -13.69 -10.46 0.04
C PHE A 26 -13.23 -11.83 0.54
N ALA A 27 -14.06 -12.87 0.45
CA ALA A 27 -13.69 -14.23 0.83
C ALA A 27 -12.65 -14.82 -0.13
N ARG A 28 -12.79 -14.60 -1.43
CA ARG A 28 -11.80 -14.98 -2.45
C ARG A 28 -10.46 -14.31 -2.17
N LYS A 29 -10.45 -12.98 -2.03
CA LYS A 29 -9.23 -12.22 -1.67
C LYS A 29 -8.57 -12.72 -0.37
N MET A 30 -9.37 -13.11 0.62
CA MET A 30 -8.84 -13.66 1.88
C MET A 30 -8.13 -15.00 1.66
N ARG A 31 -8.71 -15.90 0.86
CA ARG A 31 -8.09 -17.18 0.48
C ARG A 31 -6.83 -16.97 -0.36
N ASP A 32 -6.85 -16.02 -1.29
CA ASP A 32 -5.69 -15.72 -2.14
C ASP A 32 -4.50 -15.25 -1.30
N VAL A 33 -4.74 -14.41 -0.29
CA VAL A 33 -3.71 -13.95 0.65
C VAL A 33 -3.21 -15.08 1.56
N GLU A 34 -4.11 -15.95 2.02
CA GLU A 34 -3.75 -17.11 2.84
C GLU A 34 -2.85 -18.10 2.07
N ASN A 35 -3.10 -18.27 0.77
CA ASN A 35 -2.33 -19.13 -0.12
C ASN A 35 -1.06 -18.46 -0.68
N GLU A 36 -0.86 -17.16 -0.47
CA GLU A 36 0.26 -16.42 -1.03
C GLU A 36 1.57 -16.86 -0.37
N SER A 37 2.60 -17.10 -1.19
CA SER A 37 3.92 -17.47 -0.68
C SER A 37 4.49 -16.36 0.23
N HIS A 38 5.23 -16.80 1.25
CA HIS A 38 5.87 -15.91 2.23
C HIS A 38 7.31 -15.57 1.87
N GLU A 39 7.78 -15.98 0.69
CA GLU A 39 9.15 -15.74 0.22
C GLU A 39 9.41 -14.23 0.03
N GLY A 40 10.55 -13.77 0.55
CA GLY A 40 10.92 -12.34 0.49
C GLY A 40 10.14 -11.40 1.42
N LYS A 41 9.12 -11.89 2.14
CA LYS A 41 8.33 -11.10 3.10
C LYS A 41 8.81 -11.33 4.52
N ARG A 42 8.65 -10.33 5.37
CA ARG A 42 8.80 -10.52 6.82
C ARG A 42 7.63 -11.32 7.35
N VAL A 43 7.86 -12.12 8.39
CA VAL A 43 6.82 -12.93 9.06
C VAL A 43 5.60 -12.10 9.47
N VAL A 44 5.81 -10.86 9.93
CA VAL A 44 4.69 -9.97 10.30
C VAL A 44 3.94 -9.43 9.08
N GLU A 45 4.64 -9.29 7.95
CA GLU A 45 4.16 -8.63 6.74
C GLU A 45 3.20 -9.52 5.94
N SER A 46 3.39 -10.84 5.98
CA SER A 46 2.42 -11.80 5.41
C SER A 46 1.03 -11.68 6.03
N THR A 47 0.93 -11.28 7.30
CA THR A 47 -0.37 -11.15 8.00
C THR A 47 -1.08 -9.82 7.74
N TRP A 48 -0.39 -8.78 7.28
CA TRP A 48 -0.98 -7.45 7.11
C TRP A 48 -2.14 -7.39 6.11
N PRO A 49 -2.07 -8.06 4.93
CA PRO A 49 -3.19 -8.08 4.00
C PRO A 49 -4.44 -8.75 4.58
N VAL A 50 -4.28 -9.78 5.44
CA VAL A 50 -5.40 -10.42 6.15
C VAL A 50 -6.16 -9.41 7.01
N PHE A 51 -5.45 -8.62 7.83
CA PHE A 51 -6.07 -7.57 8.64
C PHE A 51 -6.73 -6.49 7.78
N ARG A 52 -6.14 -6.14 6.64
CA ARG A 52 -6.70 -5.15 5.71
C ARG A 52 -8.02 -5.63 5.12
N ILE A 53 -8.09 -6.87 4.62
CA ILE A 53 -9.31 -7.44 4.04
C ILE A 53 -10.38 -7.60 5.12
N HIS A 54 -10.02 -8.08 6.31
CA HIS A 54 -10.94 -8.19 7.44
C HIS A 54 -11.55 -6.84 7.83
N HIS A 55 -10.72 -5.79 7.90
CA HIS A 55 -11.17 -4.42 8.15
C HIS A 55 -12.10 -3.92 7.05
N GLN A 56 -11.72 -4.06 5.79
CA GLN A 56 -12.52 -3.64 4.63
C GLN A 56 -13.90 -4.32 4.61
N ARG A 57 -13.93 -5.65 4.80
CA ARG A 57 -15.17 -6.43 4.84
C ARG A 57 -16.10 -5.98 5.97
N SER A 58 -15.55 -5.82 7.19
CA SER A 58 -16.34 -5.34 8.33
C SER A 58 -16.81 -3.90 8.12
N ARG A 59 -16.00 -3.06 7.46
CA ARG A 59 -16.34 -1.66 7.19
C ARG A 59 -17.44 -1.51 6.16
N TYR A 60 -17.41 -2.33 5.12
CA TYR A 60 -18.46 -2.39 4.12
C TYR A 60 -19.83 -2.65 4.76
N ILE A 61 -19.92 -3.67 5.62
CA ILE A 61 -21.17 -4.00 6.34
C ILE A 61 -21.58 -2.86 7.30
N TYR A 62 -20.61 -2.25 7.99
CA TYR A 62 -20.86 -1.10 8.86
C TYR A 62 -21.45 0.10 8.09
N ASP A 63 -20.88 0.43 6.93
CA ASP A 63 -21.33 1.56 6.13
C ASP A 63 -22.72 1.29 5.52
N LEU A 64 -23.02 0.04 5.11
CA LEU A 64 -24.35 -0.34 4.62
C LEU A 64 -25.44 -0.18 5.69
N TYR A 65 -25.18 -0.55 6.95
CA TYR A 65 -26.16 -0.48 8.03
C TYR A 65 -26.25 0.92 8.66
N TYR A 66 -25.12 1.48 9.12
CA TYR A 66 -25.13 2.70 9.94
C TYR A 66 -25.09 3.99 9.11
N LYS A 67 -24.48 3.98 7.92
CA LYS A 67 -24.36 5.19 7.09
C LYS A 67 -25.44 5.25 6.02
N ARG A 68 -25.52 4.22 5.17
CA ARG A 68 -26.46 4.18 4.03
C ARG A 68 -27.84 3.64 4.41
N LYS A 69 -27.94 2.83 5.47
CA LYS A 69 -29.19 2.21 5.96
C LYS A 69 -29.94 1.40 4.90
N ILE A 70 -29.22 0.69 4.03
CA ILE A 70 -29.79 -0.14 2.96
C ILE A 70 -30.23 -1.51 3.49
N ILE A 71 -29.49 -2.04 4.48
CA ILE A 71 -29.73 -3.38 5.04
C ILE A 71 -30.60 -3.33 6.29
N SER A 72 -31.49 -4.33 6.41
CA SER A 72 -32.34 -4.51 7.58
C SER A 72 -31.54 -4.92 8.82
N ARG A 73 -32.12 -4.73 10.00
CA ARG A 73 -31.50 -5.16 11.27
C ARG A 73 -31.32 -6.68 11.34
N ASP A 74 -32.29 -7.44 10.84
CA ASP A 74 -32.26 -8.90 10.85
C ASP A 74 -31.13 -9.45 9.97
N LEU A 75 -30.92 -8.83 8.79
CA LEU A 75 -29.81 -9.15 7.91
C LEU A 75 -28.46 -8.80 8.56
N TYR A 76 -28.36 -7.63 9.20
CA TYR A 76 -27.14 -7.22 9.92
C TYR A 76 -26.78 -8.19 11.06
N ASP A 77 -27.76 -8.60 11.88
CA ASP A 77 -27.57 -9.53 12.98
C ASP A 77 -27.19 -10.94 12.46
N TYR A 78 -27.77 -11.36 11.32
CA TYR A 78 -27.37 -12.59 10.62
C TYR A 78 -25.90 -12.55 10.16
N LEU A 79 -25.45 -11.44 9.56
CA LEU A 79 -24.07 -11.27 9.09
C LEU A 79 -23.05 -11.34 10.23
N ILE A 80 -23.36 -10.74 11.38
CA ILE A 80 -22.52 -10.83 12.58
C ILE A 80 -22.47 -12.26 13.10
N LYS A 81 -23.62 -12.93 13.21
CA LYS A 81 -23.72 -14.29 13.73
C LYS A 81 -22.92 -15.28 12.89
N ASN A 82 -22.91 -15.10 11.57
CA ASN A 82 -22.14 -15.92 10.63
C ASN A 82 -20.69 -15.47 10.41
N LYS A 83 -20.20 -14.49 11.18
CA LYS A 83 -18.80 -14.01 11.16
C LYS A 83 -18.38 -13.38 9.83
N TYR A 84 -19.31 -12.75 9.11
CA TYR A 84 -18.97 -11.87 7.98
C TYR A 84 -18.37 -10.55 8.47
N ALA A 85 -18.85 -10.02 9.60
CA ALA A 85 -18.31 -8.82 10.23
C ALA A 85 -17.82 -9.12 11.67
N ASP A 86 -16.89 -8.31 12.15
CA ASP A 86 -16.45 -8.34 13.54
C ASP A 86 -17.27 -7.36 14.40
N ALA A 87 -18.10 -7.92 15.27
CA ALA A 87 -18.94 -7.16 16.21
C ALA A 87 -18.12 -6.29 17.17
N ASN A 88 -16.97 -6.78 17.65
CA ASN A 88 -16.15 -6.06 18.61
C ASN A 88 -15.48 -4.87 17.94
N LEU A 89 -15.00 -5.04 16.71
CA LEU A 89 -14.43 -3.94 15.92
C LEU A 89 -15.47 -2.87 15.60
N ILE A 90 -16.67 -3.27 15.16
CA ILE A 90 -17.79 -2.35 14.90
C ILE A 90 -18.19 -1.59 16.17
N ALA A 91 -18.27 -2.28 17.32
CA ALA A 91 -18.57 -1.63 18.60
C ALA A 91 -17.54 -0.55 18.96
N LYS A 92 -16.27 -0.72 18.58
CA LYS A 92 -15.24 0.32 18.75
C LYS A 92 -15.44 1.49 17.80
N TRP A 93 -15.80 1.27 16.53
CA TRP A 93 -16.04 2.36 15.58
C TRP A 93 -17.18 3.30 15.99
N LYS A 94 -18.12 2.84 16.81
CA LYS A 94 -19.18 3.67 17.39
C LYS A 94 -18.71 4.59 18.52
N LYS A 95 -17.52 4.37 19.08
CA LYS A 95 -16.98 5.19 20.17
C LYS A 95 -16.20 6.39 19.60
N PRO A 96 -16.31 7.58 20.23
CA PRO A 96 -15.58 8.76 19.80
C PRO A 96 -14.07 8.49 19.83
N GLY A 97 -13.36 8.97 18.81
CA GLY A 97 -11.91 8.77 18.64
C GLY A 97 -11.50 7.41 18.07
N PHE A 98 -12.40 6.41 18.00
CA PHE A 98 -12.14 5.08 17.44
C PHE A 98 -12.79 4.82 16.08
N GLU A 99 -13.43 5.82 15.48
CA GLU A 99 -14.17 5.72 14.21
C GLU A 99 -13.36 5.12 13.04
N LYS A 100 -12.04 5.31 13.04
CA LYS A 100 -11.09 4.85 12.01
C LYS A 100 -10.09 3.82 12.56
N LEU A 101 -10.49 3.03 13.55
CA LEU A 101 -9.63 2.02 14.16
C LEU A 101 -9.24 0.91 13.16
N CYS A 102 -7.93 0.59 13.09
CA CYS A 102 -7.36 -0.48 12.27
C CYS A 102 -7.90 -1.87 12.63
N CYS A 103 -7.59 -2.32 13.84
CA CYS A 103 -7.98 -3.61 14.39
C CYS A 103 -7.92 -3.58 15.93
N LEU A 104 -8.41 -4.63 16.58
CA LEU A 104 -8.45 -4.72 18.04
C LEU A 104 -7.05 -4.88 18.67
N ARG A 105 -6.12 -5.54 17.98
CA ARG A 105 -4.71 -5.65 18.43
C ARG A 105 -4.05 -4.29 18.63
N CYS A 106 -4.39 -3.30 17.79
CA CYS A 106 -3.81 -1.96 17.86
C CYS A 106 -4.10 -1.22 19.19
N ILE A 107 -5.13 -1.62 19.93
CA ILE A 107 -5.59 -0.95 21.16
C ILE A 107 -5.43 -1.82 22.40
N GLN A 108 -4.94 -3.05 22.24
CA GLN A 108 -4.82 -4.01 23.32
C GLN A 108 -3.49 -3.81 24.04
N PRO A 109 -3.48 -3.38 25.32
CA PRO A 109 -2.23 -3.13 26.05
C PRO A 109 -1.43 -4.41 26.27
N LYS A 110 -2.12 -5.55 26.43
CA LYS A 110 -1.51 -6.88 26.62
C LYS A 110 -0.65 -7.35 25.45
N ASP A 111 -0.86 -6.81 24.25
CA ASP A 111 -0.12 -7.19 23.04
C ASP A 111 1.19 -6.40 22.88
N THR A 112 1.50 -5.50 23.82
CA THR A 112 2.71 -4.66 23.80
C THR A 112 3.52 -4.81 25.08
N ASN A 113 4.84 -4.74 24.97
CA ASN A 113 5.75 -4.92 26.11
C ASN A 113 5.52 -3.91 27.25
N PHE A 114 5.16 -2.67 26.90
CA PHE A 114 5.00 -1.58 27.87
C PHE A 114 3.54 -1.35 28.28
N GLY A 115 2.60 -2.24 27.91
CA GLY A 115 1.20 -2.08 28.28
C GLY A 115 0.53 -0.86 27.62
N THR A 116 1.02 -0.38 26.48
CA THR A 116 0.52 0.81 25.79
C THR A 116 -0.23 0.46 24.52
N THR A 117 -0.80 1.47 23.84
CA THR A 117 -1.45 1.29 22.54
C THR A 117 -0.44 1.37 21.40
N CYS A 118 -0.76 0.78 20.25
CA CYS A 118 0.13 0.79 19.09
C CYS A 118 0.29 2.21 18.51
N ILE A 119 1.47 2.49 17.95
CA ILE A 119 1.81 3.77 17.31
C ILE A 119 0.83 4.20 16.21
N CYS A 120 0.12 3.25 15.58
CA CYS A 120 -0.91 3.56 14.59
C CYS A 120 -2.10 4.35 15.17
N ARG A 121 -2.22 4.45 16.49
CA ARG A 121 -3.24 5.25 17.20
C ARG A 121 -2.78 6.67 17.49
N VAL A 122 -1.48 6.97 17.32
CA VAL A 122 -0.93 8.29 17.58
C VAL A 122 -1.27 9.23 16.41
N PRO A 123 -1.89 10.40 16.67
CA PRO A 123 -2.13 11.40 15.63
C PRO A 123 -0.82 11.82 14.95
N LYS A 124 -0.86 12.08 13.65
CA LYS A 124 0.34 12.36 12.86
C LYS A 124 1.06 13.63 13.33
N GLU A 125 0.32 14.58 13.87
CA GLU A 125 0.80 15.86 14.40
C GLU A 125 1.74 15.64 15.59
N LYS A 126 1.49 14.61 16.38
CA LYS A 126 2.26 14.24 17.58
C LYS A 126 3.43 13.28 17.30
N LEU A 127 3.61 12.85 16.04
CA LEU A 127 4.78 12.06 15.66
C LEU A 127 6.03 12.96 15.59
N GLY A 128 7.18 12.43 16.00
CA GLY A 128 8.47 13.13 15.87
C GLY A 128 8.78 13.52 14.42
N GLU A 129 9.50 14.62 14.24
CA GLU A 129 9.74 15.24 12.93
C GLU A 129 10.44 14.28 11.96
N ASP A 130 11.43 13.51 12.42
CA ASP A 130 12.11 12.50 11.60
C ASP A 130 11.14 11.49 10.99
N ARG A 131 10.15 11.06 11.77
CA ARG A 131 9.17 10.08 11.32
C ARG A 131 8.17 10.70 10.35
N LYS A 132 7.78 11.97 10.57
CA LYS A 132 7.00 12.75 9.61
C LYS A 132 7.73 12.87 8.27
N GLN A 133 9.04 13.13 8.29
CA GLN A 133 9.86 13.19 7.08
C GLN A 133 9.91 11.85 6.35
N VAL A 134 10.13 10.74 7.05
CA VAL A 134 10.12 9.39 6.46
C VAL A 134 8.78 9.09 5.80
N ILE A 135 7.66 9.40 6.46
CA ILE A 135 6.31 9.19 5.91
C ILE A 135 6.12 10.06 4.66
N ARG A 136 6.49 11.35 4.72
CA ARG A 136 6.39 12.29 3.59
C ARG A 136 7.17 11.80 2.37
N ARG A 137 8.42 11.35 2.57
CA ARG A 137 9.27 10.79 1.50
C ARG A 137 8.64 9.56 0.86
N LYS A 138 8.09 8.64 1.65
CA LYS A 138 7.41 7.43 1.14
C LYS A 138 6.17 7.78 0.32
N VAL A 139 5.36 8.72 0.77
CA VAL A 139 4.16 9.17 0.04
C VAL A 139 4.55 9.81 -1.29
N ILE A 140 5.58 10.67 -1.31
CA ILE A 140 6.10 11.28 -2.54
C ILE A 140 6.62 10.21 -3.50
N ALA A 141 7.35 9.21 -3.00
CA ALA A 141 7.88 8.12 -3.82
C ALA A 141 6.76 7.31 -4.48
N ILE A 142 5.70 6.95 -3.75
CA ILE A 142 4.53 6.26 -4.31
C ILE A 142 3.86 7.12 -5.39
N GLY A 143 3.70 8.42 -5.15
CA GLY A 143 3.13 9.34 -6.14
C GLY A 143 3.99 9.43 -7.41
N LYS A 144 5.32 9.52 -7.27
CA LYS A 144 6.25 9.46 -8.40
C LYS A 144 6.13 8.15 -9.17
N MET A 145 6.08 7.01 -8.47
CA MET A 145 5.93 5.71 -9.14
C MET A 145 4.60 5.55 -9.85
N SER A 146 3.51 6.04 -9.25
CA SER A 146 2.20 6.05 -9.90
C SER A 146 2.23 6.85 -11.19
N ARG A 147 2.86 8.04 -11.19
CA ARG A 147 3.00 8.87 -12.40
C ARG A 147 3.83 8.17 -13.47
N VAL A 148 4.95 7.55 -13.09
CA VAL A 148 5.78 6.74 -14.01
C VAL A 148 4.93 5.65 -14.66
N TYR A 149 4.16 4.91 -13.87
CA TYR A 149 3.31 3.83 -14.37
C TYR A 149 2.22 4.33 -15.33
N THR A 150 1.54 5.43 -14.98
CA THR A 150 0.55 6.08 -15.85
C THR A 150 1.16 6.48 -17.20
N VAL A 151 2.30 7.17 -17.17
CA VAL A 151 3.00 7.60 -18.38
C VAL A 151 3.41 6.43 -19.27
N LEU A 152 3.97 5.37 -18.68
CA LEU A 152 4.38 4.19 -19.43
C LEU A 152 3.19 3.48 -20.09
N LYS A 153 2.01 3.54 -19.45
CA LYS A 153 0.79 2.91 -19.94
C LYS A 153 0.06 3.77 -21.00
N GLU A 154 -0.01 5.08 -20.80
CA GLU A 154 -0.84 5.99 -21.61
C GLU A 154 -0.06 6.68 -22.73
N HIS A 155 1.26 6.90 -22.57
CA HIS A 155 2.09 7.64 -23.52
C HIS A 155 3.37 6.90 -23.94
N PRO A 156 3.28 5.67 -24.50
CA PRO A 156 4.45 4.93 -24.94
C PRO A 156 5.22 5.63 -26.09
N GLU A 157 4.51 6.35 -26.96
CA GLU A 157 5.07 7.13 -28.08
C GLU A 157 6.11 8.16 -27.60
N LEU A 158 5.73 8.98 -26.61
CA LEU A 158 6.61 10.01 -26.04
C LEU A 158 7.85 9.40 -25.38
N VAL A 159 7.67 8.25 -24.71
CA VAL A 159 8.76 7.51 -24.08
C VAL A 159 9.74 6.97 -25.13
N ASN A 160 9.24 6.47 -26.25
CA ASN A 160 10.06 5.97 -27.35
C ASN A 160 10.78 7.09 -28.09
N GLN A 161 10.12 8.23 -28.32
CA GLN A 161 10.75 9.43 -28.88
C GLN A 161 11.91 9.92 -28.01
N LEU A 162 11.69 10.02 -26.70
CA LEU A 162 12.74 10.41 -25.76
C LEU A 162 13.91 9.40 -25.73
N LYS A 163 13.63 8.08 -25.82
CA LYS A 163 14.67 7.05 -25.95
C LYS A 163 15.48 7.20 -27.23
N ALA A 164 14.84 7.53 -28.36
CA ALA A 164 15.51 7.72 -29.65
C ALA A 164 16.37 8.99 -29.69
N LEU A 165 15.99 10.02 -28.93
CA LEU A 165 16.76 11.25 -28.79
C LEU A 165 17.92 11.13 -27.79
N SER A 166 17.82 10.22 -26.83
CA SER A 166 18.87 9.98 -25.82
C SER A 166 20.06 9.23 -26.42
N LEU A 167 21.26 9.80 -26.26
CA LEU A 167 22.53 9.28 -26.80
C LEU A 167 22.83 7.83 -26.40
N ASN A 168 22.41 7.42 -25.20
CA ASN A 168 22.73 6.11 -24.63
C ASN A 168 21.57 5.09 -24.79
N GLY A 169 20.50 5.44 -25.50
CA GLY A 169 19.28 4.62 -25.62
C GLY A 169 18.52 4.40 -24.30
N LYS A 170 19.00 4.98 -23.19
CA LYS A 170 18.43 4.91 -21.85
C LYS A 170 17.74 6.22 -21.52
N ILE A 171 16.59 6.13 -20.83
CA ILE A 171 15.87 7.32 -20.37
C ILE A 171 16.62 7.91 -19.17
N PRO A 172 16.91 9.22 -19.17
CA PRO A 172 17.53 9.88 -18.03
C PRO A 172 16.72 9.72 -16.75
N ILE A 173 17.43 9.58 -15.63
CA ILE A 173 16.84 9.29 -14.33
C ILE A 173 15.95 10.47 -13.91
N GLY A 174 14.71 10.17 -13.51
CA GLY A 174 13.80 11.15 -12.92
C GLY A 174 12.85 11.85 -13.89
N ILE A 175 13.05 11.78 -15.21
CA ILE A 175 12.14 12.42 -16.19
C ILE A 175 10.75 11.80 -16.15
N LEU A 176 10.66 10.46 -16.16
CA LEU A 176 9.38 9.75 -16.08
C LEU A 176 8.60 10.10 -14.79
N ALA A 177 9.30 10.43 -13.71
CA ALA A 177 8.67 10.80 -12.44
C ALA A 177 8.03 12.21 -12.46
N GLN A 178 8.40 13.05 -13.43
CA GLN A 178 7.80 14.36 -13.66
C GLN A 178 6.46 14.27 -14.41
N GLY A 179 6.13 13.12 -15.00
CA GLY A 179 4.88 12.91 -15.73
C GLY A 179 4.99 13.28 -17.22
N GLU A 180 3.83 13.41 -17.89
CA GLU A 180 3.75 13.70 -19.33
C GLU A 180 4.45 15.03 -19.70
N LYS A 181 4.23 16.08 -18.90
CA LYS A 181 4.83 17.40 -19.12
C LYS A 181 6.36 17.32 -19.13
N GLY A 182 6.94 16.62 -18.16
CA GLY A 182 8.39 16.46 -18.07
C GLY A 182 8.99 15.71 -19.24
N ILE A 183 8.26 14.76 -19.86
CA ILE A 183 8.74 14.11 -21.08
C ILE A 183 8.69 15.05 -22.28
N LYS A 184 7.60 15.82 -22.45
CA LYS A 184 7.49 16.79 -23.56
C LYS A 184 8.58 17.86 -23.47
N GLU A 185 8.80 18.39 -22.27
CA GLU A 185 9.87 19.35 -21.98
C GLU A 185 11.24 18.74 -22.28
N ALA A 186 11.50 17.51 -21.83
CA ALA A 186 12.75 16.82 -22.13
C ALA A 186 12.95 16.59 -23.64
N ILE A 187 11.93 16.18 -24.38
CA ILE A 187 12.01 16.01 -25.84
C ILE A 187 12.40 17.32 -26.52
N ILE A 188 11.80 18.45 -26.11
CA ILE A 188 12.14 19.78 -26.62
C ILE A 188 13.61 20.10 -26.31
N GLU A 189 14.03 19.91 -25.07
CA GLU A 189 15.39 20.20 -24.62
C GLU A 189 16.44 19.36 -25.39
N TYR A 190 16.21 18.06 -25.53
CA TYR A 190 17.10 17.16 -26.29
C TYR A 190 17.12 17.51 -27.79
N THR A 191 16.01 17.95 -28.36
CA THR A 191 15.95 18.39 -29.76
C THR A 191 16.77 19.66 -29.98
N ILE A 192 16.67 20.63 -29.04
CA ILE A 192 17.47 21.86 -29.05
C ILE A 192 18.96 21.55 -28.82
N ALA A 193 19.28 20.61 -27.94
CA ALA A 193 20.66 20.18 -27.71
C ALA A 193 21.26 19.52 -28.97
N LYS A 194 20.46 18.69 -29.66
CA LYS A 194 20.86 18.03 -30.91
C LYS A 194 21.09 19.03 -32.05
N SER A 195 20.29 20.08 -32.16
CA SER A 195 20.50 21.13 -33.17
C SER A 195 21.73 22.00 -32.88
N LYS A 196 22.10 22.18 -31.61
CA LYS A 196 23.33 22.88 -31.21
C LYS A 196 24.61 22.06 -31.42
N LEU A 197 24.55 20.73 -31.29
CA LEU A 197 25.71 19.83 -31.48
C LEU A 197 26.17 19.70 -32.93
N SER A 198 25.37 20.07 -33.94
CA SER A 198 25.82 20.05 -35.34
C SER A 198 26.83 21.17 -35.69
N SER A 199 27.32 21.93 -34.69
CA SER A 199 28.21 23.08 -34.88
C SER A 199 29.56 23.03 -34.12
N LYS A 200 29.88 21.99 -33.34
CA LYS A 200 31.23 21.81 -32.73
C LYS A 200 31.64 20.34 -32.62
N PRO A 201 32.92 19.97 -32.88
CA PRO A 201 33.38 18.59 -32.81
C PRO A 201 33.57 18.13 -31.36
N ALA A 202 33.41 16.81 -31.17
CA ALA A 202 33.38 16.11 -29.90
C ALA A 202 34.67 16.25 -29.09
N LYS A 203 34.55 16.53 -27.78
CA LYS A 203 35.55 16.15 -26.79
C LYS A 203 34.93 15.16 -25.83
N GLU A 204 35.52 13.97 -25.80
CA GLU A 204 35.25 12.93 -24.82
C GLU A 204 35.40 13.47 -23.41
N GLN A 205 34.41 13.23 -22.57
CA GLN A 205 34.51 13.48 -21.14
C GLN A 205 34.33 12.13 -20.43
N LYS A 206 35.45 11.62 -19.91
CA LYS A 206 35.55 10.37 -19.16
C LYS A 206 34.50 10.32 -18.05
N ASP A 207 33.79 9.20 -17.99
CA ASP A 207 32.87 8.86 -16.92
C ASP A 207 33.61 8.93 -15.56
N HIS A 208 33.22 9.88 -14.72
CA HIS A 208 33.50 9.79 -13.29
C HIS A 208 32.52 8.78 -12.68
N LEU A 209 33.03 7.57 -12.46
CA LEU A 209 32.39 6.59 -11.61
C LEU A 209 32.18 7.13 -10.20
N SER A 210 30.95 6.90 -9.72
CA SER A 210 30.54 6.70 -8.32
C SER A 210 30.34 7.92 -7.41
N ALA A 211 29.08 8.14 -7.05
CA ALA A 211 28.60 7.91 -5.68
C ALA A 211 27.08 7.76 -5.72
N SER A 212 26.60 6.54 -5.94
CA SER A 212 25.21 6.20 -5.67
C SER A 212 25.00 6.32 -4.16
N TYR A 213 24.38 7.41 -3.71
CA TYR A 213 23.63 7.38 -2.45
C TYR A 213 22.39 6.51 -2.70
N ASN A 214 22.60 5.20 -2.75
CA ASN A 214 21.61 4.26 -2.25
C ASN A 214 21.49 4.57 -0.77
N CYS A 215 20.60 5.48 -0.39
CA CYS A 215 20.14 5.53 0.99
C CYS A 215 19.33 4.24 1.19
N PRO A 216 19.84 3.23 1.91
CA PRO A 216 19.04 2.10 2.27
C PRO A 216 17.92 2.65 3.14
N THR A 217 16.67 2.32 2.83
CA THR A 217 15.60 2.51 3.81
C THR A 217 16.05 1.85 5.12
N PRO A 218 16.06 2.55 6.27
CA PRO A 218 16.55 1.99 7.52
C PRO A 218 15.57 0.92 8.01
N ASN A 219 15.84 -0.30 7.59
CA ASN A 219 15.30 -1.54 8.14
C ASN A 219 16.30 -2.65 7.83
N TYR A 220 17.54 -2.47 8.27
CA TYR A 220 18.45 -3.61 8.39
C TYR A 220 18.35 -4.12 9.83
N LYS A 221 18.14 -5.44 9.96
CA LYS A 221 18.31 -6.16 11.21
C LYS A 221 19.80 -6.12 11.54
N ILE A 222 20.18 -5.66 12.73
CA ILE A 222 21.46 -6.05 13.32
C ILE A 222 21.30 -7.53 13.66
N THR A 223 21.80 -8.41 12.78
CA THR A 223 22.14 -9.77 13.18
C THR A 223 23.40 -9.66 14.03
N MET A 224 23.25 -9.73 15.35
CA MET A 224 24.41 -9.98 16.23
C MET A 224 24.90 -11.39 15.92
N GLY A 225 26.00 -11.47 15.17
CA GLY A 225 26.74 -12.70 14.94
C GLY A 225 27.59 -13.02 16.16
N SER A 226 27.43 -14.25 16.64
CA SER A 226 28.47 -15.13 17.19
C SER A 226 29.50 -14.51 18.15
N ARG A 227 29.25 -14.80 19.43
CA ARG A 227 30.21 -14.83 20.53
C ARG A 227 31.44 -15.66 20.10
N GLU A 228 32.59 -15.03 19.96
CA GLU A 228 33.87 -15.71 19.81
C GLU A 228 34.23 -16.38 21.14
N GLU A 229 34.58 -17.66 21.05
CA GLU A 229 35.24 -18.42 22.09
C GLU A 229 36.65 -17.85 22.29
N HIS A 230 36.97 -17.47 23.52
CA HIS A 230 38.36 -17.36 23.95
C HIS A 230 38.53 -18.20 25.23
N VAL A 231 39.51 -19.09 25.12
CA VAL A 231 40.19 -19.87 26.16
C VAL A 231 40.52 -19.01 27.38
#